data_AF-A0A3N5MTP6-F1
#
_entry.id   AF-A0A3N5MTP6-F1
#
_cell.length_a   1.000
_cell.length_b   1.000
_cell.length_c   1.000
_cell.angle_alpha   90.00
_cell.angle_beta   90.00
_cell.angle_gamma   90.00
#
_symmetry.space_group_name_H-M   'P 1'
#
loop_
_entity.id
_entity.type
_entity.pdbx_description
1 polymer ?
#
loop_
_entity_poly.entity_id
_entity_poly.type
_entity_poly.pdbx_seq_one_letter_code
_entity_poly.pdbx_strand_id
1 'polypeptide(L)'
;MDKPVELIPLVCLKCATAIQAQADEVAWCCAQCGQGQLLDEEKGLVPLEIQFAAGLAPQRKGKPFWVATGQVTLQRERYSGNQNQQAAELWSQPQRFFVPAFACKLDDLLALGAGMLMRPPALQPGPAAPFDPVVLSPEDVKATAEFVVMSIEAERKDKLKEARFSLQLSAPVLWILP
;
A
#
# COMPACT_ATOMS: atom_id res chain seq x y z
N MET A 1 2.42 -31.94 -12.50
CA MET A 1 1.41 -31.43 -13.46
C MET A 1 1.70 -29.95 -13.59
N ASP A 2 2.25 -29.53 -14.72
CA ASP A 2 2.47 -28.11 -14.99
C ASP A 2 1.10 -27.45 -15.15
N LYS A 3 0.86 -26.35 -14.42
CA LYS A 3 -0.35 -25.55 -14.62
C LYS A 3 -0.33 -25.05 -16.08
N PRO A 4 -1.43 -25.20 -16.83
CA PRO A 4 -1.51 -24.65 -18.18
C PRO A 4 -1.34 -23.13 -18.13
N VAL A 5 -0.61 -22.58 -19.10
CA VAL A 5 -0.48 -21.13 -19.27
C VAL A 5 -1.82 -20.58 -19.73
N GLU A 6 -2.39 -19.65 -18.96
CA GLU A 6 -3.61 -18.94 -19.30
C GLU A 6 -3.28 -17.52 -19.79
N LEU A 7 -3.90 -17.11 -20.89
CA LEU A 7 -3.78 -15.75 -21.43
C LEU A 7 -5.02 -14.95 -21.06
N ILE A 8 -4.83 -13.89 -20.28
CA ILE A 8 -5.90 -13.01 -19.84
C ILE A 8 -5.96 -11.80 -20.78
N PRO A 9 -7.08 -11.56 -21.49
CA PRO A 9 -7.22 -10.37 -22.31
C PRO A 9 -7.32 -9.12 -21.43
N LEU A 10 -6.37 -8.19 -21.59
CA LEU A 10 -6.37 -6.94 -20.85
C LEU A 10 -7.31 -5.92 -21.50
N VAL A 11 -8.61 -6.08 -21.22
CA VAL A 11 -9.68 -5.18 -21.68
C VAL A 11 -10.51 -4.68 -20.50
N CYS A 12 -11.08 -3.49 -20.62
CA CYS A 12 -11.91 -2.93 -19.57
C CYS A 12 -13.18 -3.75 -19.33
N LEU A 13 -13.37 -4.23 -18.10
CA LEU A 13 -14.55 -4.99 -17.66
C LEU A 13 -15.88 -4.24 -17.88
N LYS A 14 -15.85 -2.90 -18.01
CA LYS A 14 -17.05 -2.06 -18.19
C LYS A 14 -17.33 -1.67 -19.65
N CYS A 15 -16.30 -1.36 -20.44
CA CYS A 15 -16.48 -0.80 -21.79
C CYS A 15 -15.67 -1.52 -22.88
N ALA A 16 -14.98 -2.62 -22.55
CA ALA A 16 -14.15 -3.43 -23.43
C ALA A 16 -12.96 -2.70 -24.10
N THR A 17 -12.70 -1.44 -23.78
CA THR A 17 -11.52 -0.71 -24.23
C THR A 17 -10.24 -1.43 -23.79
N ALA A 18 -9.31 -1.63 -24.72
CA ALA A 18 -8.02 -2.24 -24.42
C ALA A 18 -7.25 -1.45 -23.34
N ILE A 19 -6.67 -2.16 -22.39
CA ILE A 19 -5.83 -1.58 -21.34
C ILE A 19 -4.41 -1.47 -21.88
N GLN A 20 -3.84 -0.27 -21.84
CA GLN A 20 -2.45 -0.03 -22.22
C GLN A 20 -1.53 -0.36 -21.03
N ALA A 21 -1.42 -1.64 -20.69
CA ALA A 21 -0.59 -2.10 -19.58
C ALA A 21 0.91 -2.00 -19.92
N GLN A 22 1.69 -1.53 -18.96
CA GLN A 22 3.15 -1.63 -18.98
C GLN A 22 3.59 -2.95 -18.32
N ALA A 23 4.89 -3.28 -18.45
CA ALA A 23 5.46 -4.39 -17.72
C ALA A 23 5.26 -4.20 -16.21
N ASP A 24 4.95 -5.30 -15.53
CA ASP A 24 4.79 -5.38 -14.06
C ASP A 24 3.62 -4.56 -13.49
N GLU A 25 2.79 -3.93 -14.32
CA GLU A 25 1.56 -3.30 -13.84
C GLU A 25 0.54 -4.35 -13.42
N VAL A 26 -0.08 -4.12 -12.27
CA VAL A 26 -1.11 -4.99 -11.70
C VAL A 26 -2.47 -4.31 -11.59
N ALA A 27 -2.54 -2.98 -11.67
CA ALA A 27 -3.80 -2.26 -11.61
C ALA A 27 -3.86 -1.04 -12.54
N TRP A 28 -5.06 -0.75 -13.05
CA TRP A 28 -5.29 0.29 -14.04
C TRP A 28 -6.59 1.03 -13.82
N CYS A 29 -6.64 2.29 -14.28
CA CYS A 29 -7.88 3.03 -14.48
C CYS A 29 -8.17 3.14 -15.98
N CYS A 30 -9.36 2.73 -16.41
CA CYS A 30 -9.73 2.85 -17.83
C CYS A 30 -9.80 4.32 -18.25
N ALA A 31 -9.00 4.71 -19.24
CA ALA A 31 -8.97 6.08 -19.77
C ALA A 31 -10.30 6.55 -20.39
N GLN A 32 -11.17 5.62 -20.81
CA GLN A 32 -12.44 5.94 -21.46
C GLN A 32 -13.62 6.06 -20.48
N CYS A 33 -13.72 5.17 -19.49
CA CYS A 33 -14.89 5.12 -18.60
C CYS A 33 -14.57 5.30 -17.11
N GLY A 34 -13.29 5.42 -16.75
CA GLY A 34 -12.82 5.59 -15.37
C GLY A 34 -12.91 4.34 -14.48
N GLN A 35 -13.27 3.18 -15.02
CA GLN A 35 -13.32 1.94 -14.24
C GLN A 35 -11.92 1.52 -13.80
N GLY A 36 -11.72 1.41 -12.48
CA GLY A 36 -10.55 0.79 -11.90
C GLY A 36 -10.60 -0.73 -12.01
N GLN A 37 -9.45 -1.35 -12.25
CA GLN A 37 -9.30 -2.79 -12.45
C GLN A 37 -7.98 -3.28 -11.87
N LEU A 38 -7.99 -4.51 -11.35
CA LEU A 38 -6.84 -5.20 -10.78
C LEU A 38 -6.67 -6.54 -11.50
N LEU A 39 -5.43 -6.93 -11.80
CA LEU A 39 -5.08 -8.28 -12.21
C LEU A 39 -4.87 -9.13 -10.94
N ASP A 40 -5.84 -10.00 -10.67
CA ASP A 40 -5.80 -11.02 -9.61
C ASP A 40 -5.25 -12.32 -10.23
N GLU A 41 -4.26 -12.96 -9.60
CA GLU A 41 -3.60 -14.15 -10.14
C GLU A 41 -4.55 -15.35 -10.32
N GLU A 42 -5.64 -15.41 -9.56
CA GLU A 42 -6.60 -16.53 -9.59
C GLU A 42 -7.84 -16.21 -10.43
N LYS A 43 -8.31 -14.96 -10.39
CA LYS A 43 -9.57 -14.53 -11.02
C LYS A 43 -9.38 -13.78 -12.33
N GLY A 44 -8.14 -13.44 -12.67
CA GLY A 44 -7.82 -12.54 -13.76
C GLY A 44 -8.24 -11.11 -13.45
N LEU A 45 -8.79 -10.39 -14.44
CA LEU A 45 -9.20 -9.01 -14.23
C LEU A 45 -10.45 -8.91 -13.34
N VAL A 46 -10.32 -8.17 -12.24
CA VAL A 46 -11.41 -7.86 -11.31
C VAL A 46 -11.61 -6.35 -11.18
N PRO A 47 -12.84 -5.87 -10.87
CA PRO A 47 -13.07 -4.46 -10.60
C PRO A 47 -12.29 -3.99 -9.37
N LEU A 48 -11.71 -2.79 -9.44
CA LEU A 48 -11.01 -2.14 -8.34
C LEU A 48 -11.58 -0.74 -8.11
N GLU A 49 -11.79 -0.40 -6.84
CA GLU A 49 -12.09 0.98 -6.44
C GLU A 49 -10.77 1.77 -6.32
N ILE A 50 -10.68 2.88 -7.05
CA ILE A 50 -9.53 3.78 -7.03
C ILE A 50 -10.00 5.14 -6.53
N GLN A 51 -9.43 5.57 -5.41
CA GLN A 51 -9.70 6.85 -4.80
C GLN A 51 -8.62 7.86 -5.19
N PHE A 52 -9.02 9.10 -5.46
CA PHE A 52 -8.11 10.18 -5.85
C PHE A 52 -8.13 11.25 -4.77
N ALA A 53 -6.98 11.73 -4.32
CA ALA A 53 -6.93 12.81 -3.34
C ALA A 53 -7.28 14.17 -3.96
N ALA A 54 -8.03 15.00 -3.23
CA ALA A 54 -8.41 16.36 -3.65
C ALA A 54 -7.22 17.28 -3.95
N GLY A 55 -6.04 16.99 -3.39
CA GLY A 55 -4.82 17.79 -3.57
C GLY A 55 -4.02 17.47 -4.85
N LEU A 56 -4.50 16.61 -5.74
CA LEU A 56 -3.78 16.24 -6.95
C LEU A 56 -3.70 17.41 -7.93
N ALA A 57 -2.48 17.77 -8.33
CA ALA A 57 -2.25 18.81 -9.33
C ALA A 57 -2.56 18.26 -10.74
N PRO A 58 -3.37 18.93 -11.57
CA PRO A 58 -3.76 18.43 -12.89
C PRO A 58 -2.60 18.13 -13.85
N GLN A 59 -1.44 18.77 -13.63
CA GLN A 59 -0.24 18.62 -14.47
C GLN A 59 0.79 17.64 -13.91
N ARG A 60 0.54 17.02 -12.75
CA ARG A 60 1.46 16.04 -12.16
C ARG A 60 0.75 14.71 -12.01
N LYS A 61 1.50 13.63 -12.29
CA LYS A 61 1.04 12.30 -11.97
C LYS A 61 1.00 12.14 -10.46
N GLY A 62 -0.12 11.68 -9.94
CA GLY A 62 -0.22 11.23 -8.55
C GLY A 62 0.56 9.95 -8.31
N LYS A 63 0.87 9.70 -7.04
CA LYS A 63 1.54 8.50 -6.55
C LYS A 63 0.50 7.52 -5.99
N PRO A 64 0.44 6.27 -6.49
CA PRO A 64 -0.50 5.28 -5.96
C PRO A 64 -0.01 4.68 -4.64
N PHE A 65 -0.90 4.56 -3.67
CA PHE A 65 -0.66 3.92 -2.37
C PHE A 65 -1.80 2.96 -2.05
N TRP A 66 -1.45 1.76 -1.58
CA TRP A 66 -2.40 0.92 -0.87
C TRP A 66 -2.56 1.45 0.54
N VAL A 67 -3.79 1.79 0.90
CA VAL A 67 -4.14 2.32 2.21
C VAL A 67 -4.97 1.29 2.96
N ALA A 68 -4.49 0.90 4.14
CA ALA A 68 -5.20 0.00 5.04
C ALA A 68 -5.12 0.52 6.48
N THR A 69 -6.17 0.28 7.26
CA THR A 69 -6.11 0.48 8.71
C THR A 69 -5.60 -0.79 9.35
N GLY A 70 -4.62 -0.67 10.25
CA GLY A 70 -3.94 -1.80 10.85
C GLY A 70 -3.81 -1.69 12.37
N GLN A 71 -4.03 -2.81 13.06
CA GLN A 71 -3.73 -2.92 14.49
C GLN A 71 -2.46 -3.75 14.66
N VAL A 72 -1.45 -3.13 15.26
CA VAL A 72 -0.21 -3.81 15.66
C VAL A 72 -0.35 -4.27 17.10
N THR A 73 -0.07 -5.55 17.37
CA THR A 73 0.12 -6.06 18.72
C THR A 73 1.59 -6.40 18.88
N LEU A 74 2.27 -5.73 19.82
CA LEU A 74 3.72 -5.82 19.99
C LEU A 74 4.09 -6.38 21.37
N GLN A 75 4.96 -7.38 21.38
CA GLN A 75 5.58 -7.95 22.58
C GLN A 75 7.10 -7.77 22.47
N ARG A 76 7.70 -7.10 23.46
CA ARG A 76 9.14 -6.76 23.46
C ARG A 76 9.83 -7.40 24.68
N GLU A 77 10.92 -8.11 24.44
CA GLU A 77 11.90 -8.50 25.47
C GLU A 77 13.16 -7.64 25.28
N ARG A 78 13.72 -7.11 26.38
CA ARG A 78 14.81 -6.11 26.32
C ARG A 78 15.90 -6.39 27.34
N TYR A 79 17.12 -5.97 27.03
CA TYR A 79 18.25 -5.98 27.97
C TYR A 79 18.34 -4.69 28.81
N SER A 80 17.99 -3.52 28.26
CA SER A 80 17.99 -2.22 28.97
C SER A 80 17.31 -1.08 28.18
N GLY A 81 16.76 -0.07 28.86
CA GLY A 81 16.16 1.16 28.28
C GLY A 81 14.68 1.37 28.67
N ASN A 82 14.09 2.56 28.47
CA ASN A 82 12.69 2.86 28.84
C ASN A 82 11.82 3.46 27.72
N GLN A 83 12.13 3.23 26.44
CA GLN A 83 11.30 3.69 25.31
C GLN A 83 9.99 2.90 25.11
N ASN A 84 9.57 2.11 26.12
CA ASN A 84 8.34 1.33 26.05
C ASN A 84 7.10 2.20 25.96
N GLN A 85 7.10 3.39 26.57
CA GLN A 85 5.96 4.30 26.51
C GLN A 85 5.72 4.79 25.09
N GLN A 86 6.77 5.22 24.37
CA GLN A 86 6.62 5.70 22.99
C GLN A 86 6.21 4.57 22.00
N ALA A 87 6.67 3.34 22.22
CA ALA A 87 6.23 2.19 21.43
C ALA A 87 4.79 1.79 21.72
N ALA A 88 4.45 1.72 23.01
CA ALA A 88 3.10 1.44 23.45
C ALA A 88 2.13 2.51 22.97
N GLU A 89 2.48 3.80 23.05
CA GLU A 89 1.66 4.91 22.57
C GLU A 89 1.39 4.80 21.07
N LEU A 90 2.43 4.61 20.25
CA LEU A 90 2.26 4.49 18.80
C LEU A 90 1.36 3.32 18.41
N TRP A 91 1.58 2.15 19.00
CA TRP A 91 0.85 0.93 18.64
C TRP A 91 -0.44 0.72 19.47
N SER A 92 -0.74 1.60 20.42
CA SER A 92 -1.94 1.50 21.27
C SER A 92 -3.26 1.70 20.51
N GLN A 93 -3.19 2.31 19.33
CA GLN A 93 -4.35 2.61 18.50
C GLN A 93 -4.13 2.07 17.08
N PRO A 94 -5.23 1.76 16.35
CA PRO A 94 -5.14 1.41 14.95
C PRO A 94 -4.43 2.52 14.15
N GLN A 95 -3.43 2.13 13.39
CA GLN A 95 -2.65 3.02 12.54
C GLN A 95 -3.10 2.90 11.09
N ARG A 96 -2.98 3.99 10.33
CA ARG A 96 -3.19 3.94 8.88
C ARG A 96 -1.86 3.68 8.19
N PHE A 97 -1.79 2.57 7.48
CA PHE A 97 -0.64 2.20 6.68
C PHE A 97 -0.80 2.72 5.26
N PHE A 98 0.27 3.30 4.74
CA PHE A 98 0.37 3.78 3.37
C PHE A 98 1.53 3.04 2.71
N VAL A 99 1.19 2.04 1.91
CA VAL A 99 2.17 1.21 1.22
C VAL A 99 2.29 1.73 -0.22
N PRO A 100 3.48 2.23 -0.65
CA PRO A 100 3.69 2.66 -2.03
C PRO A 100 3.35 1.52 -2.98
N ALA A 101 2.47 1.80 -3.95
CA ALA A 101 2.08 0.83 -4.95
C ALA A 101 2.81 1.05 -6.29
N PHE A 102 3.69 2.04 -6.36
CA PHE A 102 4.55 2.35 -7.52
C PHE A 102 5.98 1.88 -7.29
N ALA A 103 6.74 1.78 -8.38
CA ALA A 103 8.16 1.42 -8.33
C ALA A 103 8.95 2.48 -7.53
N CYS A 104 9.55 2.06 -6.42
CA CYS A 104 10.43 2.87 -5.59
C CYS A 104 11.54 1.99 -4.97
N LYS A 105 12.62 2.60 -4.48
CA LYS A 105 13.67 1.86 -3.78
C LYS A 105 13.17 1.43 -2.40
N LEU A 106 13.78 0.39 -1.84
CA LEU A 106 13.44 -0.11 -0.51
C LEU A 106 13.57 0.98 0.57
N ASP A 107 14.64 1.79 0.51
CA ASP A 107 14.86 2.90 1.44
C ASP A 107 13.76 3.97 1.33
N ASP A 108 13.31 4.27 0.11
CA ASP A 108 12.21 5.22 -0.12
C ASP A 108 10.88 4.67 0.42
N LEU A 109 10.63 3.37 0.23
CA LEU A 109 9.45 2.69 0.76
C LEU A 109 9.40 2.78 2.29
N LEU A 110 10.51 2.50 2.97
CA LEU A 110 10.60 2.60 4.42
C LEU A 110 10.42 4.03 4.91
N ALA A 111 11.09 4.99 4.26
CA ALA A 111 10.98 6.41 4.60
C ALA A 111 9.54 6.94 4.40
N LEU A 112 8.88 6.59 3.30
CA LEU A 112 7.49 6.95 3.03
C LEU A 112 6.54 6.29 4.02
N GLY A 113 6.66 4.97 4.22
CA GLY A 113 5.80 4.21 5.12
C GLY A 113 5.88 4.71 6.56
N ALA A 114 7.09 4.89 7.09
CA ALA A 114 7.29 5.43 8.43
C ALA A 114 6.85 6.90 8.54
N GLY A 115 7.19 7.73 7.55
CA GLY A 115 6.81 9.14 7.52
C GLY A 115 5.30 9.35 7.52
N MET A 116 4.57 8.60 6.69
CA MET A 116 3.11 8.68 6.59
C MET A 116 2.40 8.04 7.78
N LEU A 117 3.01 7.07 8.47
CA LEU A 117 2.46 6.55 9.72
C LEU A 117 2.53 7.60 10.84
N MET A 118 3.65 8.34 10.92
CA MET A 118 3.83 9.41 11.90
C MET A 118 3.04 10.68 11.57
N ARG A 119 2.81 10.97 10.29
CA ARG A 119 2.08 12.14 9.81
C ARG A 119 1.13 11.72 8.68
N PRO A 120 0.02 11.05 9.01
CA PRO A 120 -0.90 10.54 8.00
C PRO A 120 -1.52 11.70 7.22
N PRO A 121 -1.46 11.69 5.88
CA PRO A 121 -2.16 12.68 5.08
C PRO A 121 -3.69 12.55 5.24
N ALA A 122 -4.39 13.67 5.10
CA ALA A 122 -5.84 13.68 5.03
C ALA A 122 -6.30 13.02 3.73
N LEU A 123 -7.23 12.06 3.83
CA LEU A 123 -7.82 11.38 2.69
C LEU A 123 -9.16 12.03 2.36
N GLN A 124 -9.11 13.03 1.49
CA GLN A 124 -10.27 13.72 0.96
C GLN A 124 -10.43 13.35 -0.51
N PRO A 125 -11.56 12.75 -0.92
CA PRO A 125 -11.81 12.42 -2.32
C PRO A 125 -11.77 13.65 -3.23
N GLY A 126 -11.23 13.47 -4.41
CA GLY A 126 -11.02 14.46 -5.45
C GLY A 126 -11.32 13.91 -6.84
N PRO A 127 -11.13 14.74 -7.89
CA PRO A 127 -11.32 14.31 -9.25
C PRO A 127 -10.24 13.29 -9.67
N ALA A 128 -10.59 12.43 -10.63
CA ALA A 128 -9.63 11.52 -11.24
C ALA A 128 -8.49 12.29 -11.91
N ALA A 129 -7.27 11.79 -11.76
CA ALA A 129 -6.07 12.38 -12.34
C ALA A 129 -5.12 11.28 -12.86
N PRO A 130 -4.19 11.60 -13.77
CA PRO A 130 -3.11 10.67 -14.13
C PRO A 130 -2.30 10.27 -12.89
N PHE A 131 -1.82 9.03 -12.86
CA PHE A 131 -0.97 8.52 -11.78
C PHE A 131 0.12 7.62 -12.34
N ASP A 132 1.11 7.34 -11.49
CA ASP A 132 2.19 6.41 -11.83
C ASP A 132 1.71 4.95 -11.86
N PRO A 133 2.38 4.08 -12.63
CA PRO A 133 2.09 2.65 -12.69
C PRO A 133 1.91 2.01 -11.31
N VAL A 134 0.88 1.17 -11.16
CA VAL A 134 0.66 0.35 -9.96
C VAL A 134 1.32 -0.99 -10.19
N VAL A 135 2.39 -1.29 -9.47
CA VAL A 135 3.24 -2.48 -9.63
C VAL A 135 3.29 -3.38 -8.40
N LEU A 136 2.77 -2.92 -7.25
CA LEU A 136 2.64 -3.75 -6.05
C LEU A 136 1.22 -4.33 -5.96
N SER A 137 1.10 -5.64 -5.79
CA SER A 137 -0.17 -6.31 -5.57
C SER A 137 -0.75 -5.97 -4.19
N PRO A 138 -2.09 -5.86 -4.03
CA PRO A 138 -2.71 -5.69 -2.72
C PRO A 138 -2.42 -6.85 -1.75
N GLU A 139 -2.05 -8.04 -2.24
CA GLU A 139 -1.69 -9.18 -1.40
C GLU A 139 -0.35 -8.98 -0.67
N ASP A 140 0.57 -8.23 -1.26
CA ASP A 140 1.89 -7.93 -0.69
C ASP A 140 1.84 -6.79 0.35
N VAL A 141 0.70 -6.10 0.47
CA VAL A 141 0.53 -4.95 1.37
C VAL A 141 0.80 -5.35 2.82
N LYS A 142 0.36 -6.54 3.24
CA LYS A 142 0.58 -7.00 4.60
C LYS A 142 2.06 -7.21 4.91
N ALA A 143 2.76 -7.98 4.07
CA ALA A 143 4.18 -8.23 4.24
C ALA A 143 5.00 -6.92 4.23
N THR A 144 4.62 -5.99 3.35
CA THR A 144 5.27 -4.68 3.25
C THR A 144 5.02 -3.83 4.50
N ALA A 145 3.78 -3.81 5.01
CA ALA A 145 3.45 -3.09 6.24
C ALA A 145 4.15 -3.70 7.47
N GLU A 146 4.25 -5.03 7.55
CA GLU A 146 5.02 -5.72 8.58
C GLU A 146 6.51 -5.31 8.55
N PHE A 147 7.08 -5.18 7.35
CA PHE A 147 8.45 -4.71 7.18
C PHE A 147 8.66 -3.26 7.64
N VAL A 148 7.68 -2.37 7.41
CA VAL A 148 7.68 -0.99 7.94
C VAL A 148 7.62 -0.99 9.46
N VAL A 149 6.73 -1.79 10.08
CA VAL A 149 6.63 -1.91 11.54
C VAL A 149 7.97 -2.37 12.14
N MET A 150 8.56 -3.42 11.56
CA MET A 150 9.85 -3.94 12.03
C MET A 150 10.95 -2.89 11.91
N SER A 151 11.00 -2.14 10.80
CA SER A 151 11.99 -1.09 10.60
C SER A 151 11.87 0.03 11.64
N ILE A 152 10.65 0.47 11.94
CA ILE A 152 10.40 1.48 13.00
C ILE A 152 10.85 0.96 14.37
N GLU A 153 10.57 -0.30 14.69
CA GLU A 153 10.97 -0.88 15.98
C GLU A 153 12.49 -1.12 16.07
N ALA A 154 13.16 -1.43 14.95
CA ALA A 154 14.60 -1.62 14.88
C ALA A 154 15.39 -0.30 15.02
N GLU A 155 14.83 0.83 14.57
CA GLU A 155 15.45 2.15 14.71
C GLU A 155 15.39 2.72 16.13
N ARG A 156 14.64 2.09 17.04
CA ARG A 156 14.56 2.55 18.43
C ARG A 156 15.89 2.40 19.14
N LYS A 157 16.27 3.42 19.92
CA LYS A 157 17.53 3.48 20.66
C LYS A 157 17.51 2.67 21.96
N ASP A 158 16.79 1.55 22.01
CA ASP A 158 16.79 0.62 23.15
C ASP A 158 17.41 -0.73 22.81
N LYS A 159 17.99 -1.39 23.81
CA LYS A 159 18.64 -2.69 23.60
C LYS A 159 17.59 -3.78 23.56
N LEU A 160 16.97 -3.97 22.40
CA LEU A 160 16.00 -5.01 22.12
C LEU A 160 16.70 -6.37 22.12
N LYS A 161 16.15 -7.33 22.87
CA LYS A 161 16.56 -8.73 22.83
C LYS A 161 15.72 -9.50 21.83
N GLU A 162 14.41 -9.28 21.88
CA GLU A 162 13.44 -9.93 21.02
C GLU A 162 12.22 -9.02 20.83
N ALA A 163 11.69 -8.95 19.62
CA ALA A 163 10.37 -8.39 19.35
C ALA A 163 9.54 -9.42 18.59
N ARG A 164 8.33 -9.67 19.08
CA ARG A 164 7.29 -10.40 18.38
C ARG A 164 6.14 -9.45 18.15
N PHE A 165 5.61 -9.43 16.94
CA PHE A 165 4.41 -8.67 16.68
C PHE A 165 3.47 -9.42 15.76
N SER A 166 2.22 -9.01 15.80
CA SER A 166 1.21 -9.38 14.81
C SER A 166 0.59 -8.12 14.23
N LEU A 167 0.29 -8.16 12.94
CA LEU A 167 -0.41 -7.10 12.24
C LEU A 167 -1.72 -7.65 11.65
N GLN A 168 -2.83 -7.03 12.04
CA GLN A 168 -4.12 -7.22 11.40
C GLN A 168 -4.39 -5.99 10.53
N LEU A 169 -4.70 -6.19 9.24
CA LEU A 169 -5.03 -5.12 8.30
C LEU A 169 -6.47 -5.25 7.82
N SER A 170 -7.14 -4.11 7.63
CA SER A 170 -8.33 -4.05 6.78
C SER A 170 -7.97 -4.36 5.33
N ALA A 171 -8.98 -4.64 4.50
CA ALA A 171 -8.78 -4.70 3.06
C ALA A 171 -8.14 -3.38 2.56
N PRO A 172 -7.09 -3.44 1.74
CA PRO A 172 -6.44 -2.24 1.22
C PRO A 172 -7.31 -1.57 0.15
N VAL A 173 -7.33 -0.24 0.18
CA VAL A 173 -7.98 0.60 -0.85
C VAL A 173 -6.89 1.35 -1.60
N LEU A 174 -6.95 1.38 -2.93
CA LEU A 174 -5.99 2.14 -3.72
C LEU A 174 -6.31 3.63 -3.66
N TRP A 175 -5.37 4.41 -3.15
CA TRP A 175 -5.44 5.87 -3.15
C TRP A 175 -4.33 6.48 -4.01
N ILE A 176 -4.70 7.45 -4.83
CA ILE A 176 -3.76 8.28 -5.58
C ILE A 176 -3.52 9.55 -4.78
N LEU A 177 -2.28 9.74 -4.33
CA LEU A 177 -1.84 10.87 -3.49
C LEU A 177 -0.92 11.84 -4.28
N PRO A 178 -0.77 13.11 -3.87
CA PRO A 178 0.10 14.09 -4.54
C PRO A 178 1.59 13.75 -4.56
#